data_AF-A0A8H7YN09-F1
#
_entry.id   AF-A0A8H7YN09-F1
#
_cell.length_a   1.000
_cell.length_b   1.000
_cell.length_c   1.000
_cell.angle_alpha   90.00
_cell.angle_beta   90.00
_cell.angle_gamma   90.00
#
_symmetry.space_group_name_H-M   'P 1'
#
loop_
_entity.id
_entity.type
_entity.pdbx_description
1 polymer ?
#
loop_
_entity_poly.entity_id
_entity_poly.type
_entity_poly.pdbx_seq_one_letter_code
_entity_poly.pdbx_strand_id
1 'polypeptide(L)'
;MLHSDLPEEWKDLIISVLLRGGKINLEGILRIWRITNPLQGVDQKVLWLEDGSASAGYQHILKHAAEFEELGITKDRLAELAEAATTVGYLGGMQGHRQPGRPIFALSFYGKLVAVAISVGSNGFVVGMNRSSLDRCLEKNNIRRDELADLASWPEVKDWLCCDCKSRNRGALCHNCRHKHCTNCSNATGSPDSETNILFHGQST
;
A
#
# COMPACT_ATOMS: atom_id res chain seq x y z
N MET A 1 -15.76 22.33 18.13
CA MET A 1 -14.62 21.90 18.94
C MET A 1 -14.03 20.68 18.26
N LEU A 2 -12.79 20.74 17.79
CA LEU A 2 -12.08 19.55 17.30
C LEU A 2 -11.75 18.70 18.54
N HIS A 3 -12.27 17.47 18.59
CA HIS A 3 -11.96 16.53 19.66
C HIS A 3 -10.44 16.38 19.81
N SER A 4 -9.95 16.48 21.04
CA SER A 4 -8.54 16.39 21.43
C SER A 4 -7.91 15.00 21.26
N ASP A 5 -8.64 14.04 20.68
CA ASP A 5 -8.33 12.62 20.79
C ASP A 5 -7.94 11.96 19.45
N LEU A 6 -7.85 12.76 18.36
CA LEU A 6 -7.36 12.25 17.08
C LEU A 6 -5.82 12.21 17.07
N PRO A 7 -5.19 11.12 16.58
CA PRO A 7 -3.75 11.04 16.46
C PRO A 7 -3.16 12.24 15.70
N GLU A 8 -2.02 12.75 16.15
CA GLU A 8 -1.38 13.91 15.53
C GLU A 8 -1.06 13.64 14.05
N GLU A 9 -0.65 12.41 13.73
CA GLU A 9 -0.37 11.99 12.35
C GLU A 9 -1.60 12.05 11.43
N TRP A 10 -2.83 12.03 11.98
CA TRP A 10 -4.04 12.11 11.18
C TRP A 10 -4.40 13.54 10.80
N LYS A 11 -3.92 14.55 11.54
CA LYS A 11 -4.29 15.95 11.31
C LYS A 11 -3.90 16.43 9.92
N ASP A 12 -2.67 16.14 9.49
CA ASP A 12 -2.19 16.52 8.16
C ASP A 12 -2.98 15.81 7.05
N LEU A 13 -3.34 14.55 7.27
CA LEU A 13 -4.17 13.79 6.34
C LEU A 13 -5.57 14.40 6.25
N ILE A 14 -6.21 14.69 7.39
CA ILE A 14 -7.52 15.33 7.48
C ILE A 14 -7.50 16.68 6.76
N ILE A 15 -6.51 17.53 7.05
CA ILE A 15 -6.33 18.83 6.40
C ILE A 15 -6.21 18.64 4.88
N SER A 16 -5.43 17.67 4.42
CA SER A 16 -5.29 17.40 2.98
C SER A 16 -6.59 17.00 2.30
N VAL A 17 -7.49 16.29 3.01
CA VAL A 17 -8.81 15.91 2.50
C VAL A 17 -9.76 17.11 2.50
N LEU A 18 -9.75 17.94 3.56
CA LEU A 18 -10.61 19.12 3.66
C LEU A 18 -10.24 20.19 2.61
N LEU A 19 -8.94 20.44 2.39
CA LEU A 19 -8.46 21.42 1.42
C LEU A 19 -8.88 21.11 -0.03
N ARG A 20 -9.08 19.84 -0.36
CA ARG A 20 -9.58 19.40 -1.68
C ARG A 20 -11.11 19.32 -1.76
N GLY A 21 -11.83 19.83 -0.75
CA GLY A 21 -13.29 19.80 -0.69
C GLY A 21 -13.89 18.45 -0.28
N GLY A 22 -13.08 17.54 0.25
CA GLY A 22 -13.56 16.29 0.82
C GLY A 22 -14.39 16.53 2.08
N LYS A 23 -15.39 15.69 2.29
CA LYS A 23 -16.23 15.69 3.50
C LYS A 23 -15.85 14.50 4.35
N ILE A 24 -15.38 14.75 5.57
CA ILE A 24 -15.05 13.74 6.57
C ILE A 24 -15.91 13.98 7.80
N ASN A 25 -16.52 12.92 8.33
CA ASN A 25 -17.07 12.93 9.67
C ASN A 25 -15.95 12.65 10.69
N LEU A 26 -15.48 13.70 11.38
CA LEU A 26 -14.37 13.59 12.33
C LEU A 26 -14.71 12.78 13.58
N GLU A 27 -15.97 12.73 13.98
CA GLU A 27 -16.40 11.95 15.16
C GLU A 27 -16.47 10.46 14.86
N GLY A 28 -16.80 10.10 13.61
CA GLY A 28 -16.94 8.71 13.16
C GLY A 28 -15.74 8.18 12.40
N ILE A 29 -14.61 8.89 12.38
CA ILE A 29 -13.42 8.44 11.65
C ILE A 29 -12.75 7.28 12.38
N LEU A 30 -12.58 6.16 11.68
CA LEU A 30 -11.99 4.95 12.25
C LEU A 30 -10.55 4.76 11.82
N ARG A 31 -10.22 5.23 10.60
CA ARG A 31 -8.87 5.15 10.05
C ARG A 31 -8.69 6.12 8.89
N ILE A 32 -7.52 6.73 8.80
CA ILE A 32 -7.09 7.55 7.67
C ILE A 32 -5.62 7.30 7.41
N TRP A 33 -5.26 7.09 6.14
CA TRP A 33 -3.90 6.70 5.75
C TRP A 33 -3.54 7.22 4.37
N ARG A 34 -2.25 7.19 4.08
CA ARG A 34 -1.69 7.53 2.77
C ARG A 34 -1.34 6.26 2.02
N ILE A 35 -1.78 6.17 0.78
CA ILE A 35 -1.34 5.13 -0.16
C ILE A 35 -0.18 5.66 -1.02
N THR A 36 0.79 4.80 -1.28
CA THR A 36 1.92 5.07 -2.19
C THR A 36 1.66 4.53 -3.58
N ASN A 37 0.96 3.40 -3.68
CA ASN A 37 0.57 2.76 -4.92
C ASN A 37 -0.79 3.32 -5.39
N PRO A 38 -0.92 3.78 -6.65
CA PRO A 38 -2.19 4.29 -7.16
C PRO A 38 -3.25 3.18 -7.24
N LEU A 39 -4.48 3.50 -6.85
CA LEU A 39 -5.64 2.62 -7.03
C LEU A 39 -6.38 3.02 -8.30
N GLN A 40 -6.71 2.04 -9.15
CA GLN A 40 -7.44 2.31 -10.38
C GLN A 40 -8.81 2.94 -10.07
N GLY A 41 -9.10 4.08 -10.70
CA GLY A 41 -10.34 4.82 -10.50
C GLY A 41 -10.38 5.68 -9.22
N VAL A 42 -9.24 5.84 -8.54
CA VAL A 42 -9.10 6.69 -7.36
C VAL A 42 -7.99 7.70 -7.61
N ASP A 43 -8.36 8.98 -7.69
CA ASP A 43 -7.39 10.05 -7.95
C ASP A 43 -6.63 10.48 -6.69
N GLN A 44 -7.11 10.05 -5.52
CA GLN A 44 -6.64 10.52 -4.22
C GLN A 44 -5.63 9.56 -3.59
N LYS A 45 -4.54 10.14 -3.07
CA LYS A 45 -3.49 9.41 -2.33
C LYS A 45 -3.79 9.25 -0.83
N VAL A 46 -4.87 9.85 -0.35
CA VAL A 46 -5.30 9.77 1.04
C VAL A 46 -6.66 9.10 1.06
N LEU A 47 -6.71 7.97 1.75
CA LEU A 47 -7.91 7.18 1.95
C LEU A 47 -8.36 7.30 3.40
N TRP A 48 -9.67 7.22 3.62
CA TRP A 48 -10.21 7.14 4.97
C TRP A 48 -11.41 6.22 5.03
N LEU A 49 -11.63 5.70 6.23
CA LEU A 49 -12.79 4.93 6.61
C LEU A 49 -13.41 5.59 7.84
N GLU A 50 -14.70 5.83 7.75
CA GLU A 50 -15.56 6.30 8.83
C GLU A 50 -16.73 5.33 9.01
N ASP A 51 -17.49 5.48 10.09
CA ASP A 51 -18.67 4.66 10.40
C ASP A 51 -19.56 4.43 9.19
N GLY A 52 -19.87 5.53 8.49
CA GLY A 52 -20.71 5.51 7.30
C GLY A 52 -22.15 5.08 7.58
N SER A 53 -22.71 4.28 6.68
CA SER A 53 -24.09 3.82 6.68
C SER A 53 -24.21 2.36 6.25
N ALA A 54 -25.43 1.84 6.25
CA ALA A 54 -25.73 0.50 5.74
C ALA A 54 -25.26 0.27 4.27
N SER A 55 -25.06 1.32 3.48
CA SER A 55 -24.65 1.23 2.07
C SER A 55 -23.21 1.66 1.79
N ALA A 56 -22.51 2.28 2.74
CA ALA A 56 -21.14 2.75 2.54
C ALA A 56 -20.36 2.86 3.87
N GLY A 57 -19.05 2.71 3.86
CA GLY A 57 -18.22 2.85 5.06
C GLY A 57 -18.24 1.61 5.95
N TYR A 58 -17.86 1.77 7.21
CA TYR A 58 -17.60 0.65 8.11
C TYR A 58 -18.85 -0.17 8.43
N GLN A 59 -20.01 0.47 8.61
CA GLN A 59 -21.29 -0.22 8.79
C GLN A 59 -21.63 -1.14 7.61
N HIS A 60 -21.25 -0.77 6.38
CA HIS A 60 -21.42 -1.63 5.21
C HIS A 60 -20.42 -2.80 5.23
N ILE A 61 -19.17 -2.56 5.64
CA ILE A 61 -18.15 -3.61 5.82
C ILE A 61 -18.60 -4.64 6.88
N LEU A 62 -19.19 -4.18 7.99
CA LEU A 62 -19.66 -5.05 9.07
C LEU A 62 -20.72 -6.08 8.64
N LYS A 63 -21.44 -5.83 7.54
CA LYS A 63 -22.36 -6.82 6.95
C LYS A 63 -21.66 -8.07 6.43
N HIS A 64 -20.38 -7.93 6.10
CA HIS A 64 -19.51 -9.01 5.62
C HIS A 64 -18.59 -9.55 6.73
N ALA A 65 -18.73 -9.09 7.98
CA ALA A 65 -17.84 -9.45 9.08
C ALA A 65 -17.70 -10.97 9.29
N ALA A 66 -18.80 -11.71 9.19
CA ALA A 66 -18.80 -13.17 9.37
C ALA A 66 -17.86 -13.88 8.39
N GLU A 67 -17.73 -13.38 7.15
CA GLU A 67 -16.83 -13.93 6.12
C GLU A 67 -15.36 -13.82 6.53
N PHE A 68 -15.00 -12.79 7.30
CA PHE A 68 -13.66 -12.53 7.82
C PHE A 68 -13.41 -13.28 9.13
N GLU A 69 -14.44 -13.42 9.97
CA GLU A 69 -14.37 -14.20 11.21
C GLU A 69 -14.09 -15.67 10.95
N GLU A 70 -14.54 -16.24 9.82
CA GLU A 70 -14.16 -17.58 9.37
C GLU A 70 -12.64 -17.74 9.15
N LEU A 71 -11.93 -16.65 8.85
CA LEU A 71 -10.48 -16.60 8.75
C LEU A 71 -9.82 -16.21 10.10
N GLY A 72 -10.64 -16.01 11.13
CA GLY A 72 -10.27 -15.49 12.44
C GLY A 72 -9.80 -14.04 12.43
N ILE A 73 -10.30 -13.22 11.49
CA ILE A 73 -10.10 -11.77 11.50
C ILE A 73 -11.35 -11.17 12.15
N THR A 74 -11.17 -10.51 13.29
CA THR A 74 -12.25 -9.95 14.09
C THR A 74 -12.71 -8.59 13.56
N LYS A 75 -13.93 -8.18 13.91
CA LYS A 75 -14.56 -6.94 13.44
C LYS A 75 -13.70 -5.69 13.69
N ASP A 76 -13.08 -5.60 14.86
CA ASP A 76 -12.20 -4.49 15.26
C ASP A 76 -10.96 -4.33 14.35
N ARG A 77 -10.56 -5.39 13.66
CA ARG A 77 -9.42 -5.37 12.72
C ARG A 77 -9.79 -5.03 11.29
N LEU A 78 -11.08 -4.91 10.95
CA LEU A 78 -11.49 -4.69 9.55
C LEU A 78 -11.08 -3.30 9.02
N ALA A 79 -11.03 -2.29 9.88
CA ALA A 79 -10.53 -0.98 9.48
C ALA A 79 -9.03 -1.03 9.13
N GLU A 80 -8.24 -1.74 9.95
CA GLU A 80 -6.82 -1.96 9.71
C GLU A 80 -6.58 -2.83 8.47
N LEU A 81 -7.40 -3.85 8.24
CA LEU A 81 -7.32 -4.69 7.05
C LEU A 81 -7.53 -3.87 5.76
N ALA A 82 -8.42 -2.87 5.78
CA ALA A 82 -8.62 -1.98 4.63
C ALA A 82 -7.37 -1.14 4.32
N GLU A 83 -6.69 -0.64 5.36
CA GLU A 83 -5.39 0.03 5.19
C GLU A 83 -4.34 -0.94 4.66
N ALA A 84 -4.17 -2.09 5.30
CA ALA A 84 -3.17 -3.08 4.92
C ALA A 84 -3.33 -3.51 3.46
N ALA A 85 -4.56 -3.84 3.04
CA ALA A 85 -4.85 -4.26 1.68
C ALA A 85 -4.53 -3.19 0.63
N THR A 86 -4.79 -1.91 0.93
CA THR A 86 -4.50 -0.80 -0.01
C THR A 86 -3.07 -0.28 0.07
N THR A 87 -2.30 -0.71 1.08
CA THR A 87 -0.91 -0.28 1.29
C THR A 87 0.08 -1.32 0.79
N VAL A 88 -0.07 -2.58 1.23
CA VAL A 88 0.86 -3.67 0.93
C VAL A 88 0.26 -4.76 0.05
N GLY A 89 -1.06 -4.74 -0.16
CA GLY A 89 -1.76 -5.80 -0.86
C GLY A 89 -1.29 -5.97 -2.30
N TYR A 90 -1.08 -7.23 -2.68
CA TYR A 90 -0.84 -7.60 -4.07
C TYR A 90 -2.13 -7.49 -4.88
N LEU A 91 -2.12 -6.73 -5.99
CA LEU A 91 -3.30 -6.56 -6.84
C LEU A 91 -3.59 -7.86 -7.61
N GLY A 92 -4.59 -8.59 -7.13
CA GLY A 92 -5.00 -9.89 -7.64
C GLY A 92 -6.00 -9.87 -8.80
N GLY A 93 -6.58 -8.72 -9.09
CA GLY A 93 -7.56 -8.54 -10.16
C GLY A 93 -8.67 -7.58 -9.79
N MET A 94 -9.82 -7.72 -10.47
CA MET A 94 -10.97 -6.83 -10.34
C MET A 94 -12.25 -7.65 -10.13
N GLN A 95 -13.15 -7.18 -9.26
CA GLN A 95 -14.46 -7.75 -8.97
C GLN A 95 -15.58 -6.89 -9.58
N GLY A 96 -16.59 -7.55 -10.16
CA GLY A 96 -17.78 -6.91 -10.71
C GLY A 96 -17.71 -6.61 -12.22
N HIS A 97 -18.87 -6.35 -12.81
CA HIS A 97 -19.04 -6.13 -14.25
C HIS A 97 -18.93 -4.66 -14.69
N ARG A 98 -18.91 -3.73 -13.72
CA ARG A 98 -18.76 -2.28 -13.99
C ARG A 98 -17.29 -1.93 -14.16
N GLN A 99 -17.00 -0.93 -15.00
CA GLN A 99 -15.64 -0.42 -15.22
C GLN A 99 -15.47 0.96 -14.56
N PRO A 100 -14.40 1.16 -13.77
CA PRO A 100 -13.50 0.13 -13.24
C PRO A 100 -14.20 -0.76 -12.20
N GLY A 101 -13.85 -2.04 -12.14
CA GLY A 101 -14.34 -2.96 -11.10
C GLY A 101 -13.79 -2.62 -9.72
N ARG A 102 -14.14 -3.39 -8.69
CA ARG A 102 -13.47 -3.30 -7.38
C ARG A 102 -12.11 -3.99 -7.44
N PRO A 103 -10.98 -3.32 -7.16
CA PRO A 103 -9.70 -4.02 -7.03
C PRO A 103 -9.78 -5.09 -5.94
N ILE A 104 -9.17 -6.24 -6.22
CA ILE A 104 -8.99 -7.36 -5.29
C ILE A 104 -7.54 -7.36 -4.86
N PHE A 105 -7.29 -7.29 -3.55
CA PHE A 105 -5.97 -7.36 -2.96
C PHE A 105 -5.78 -8.69 -2.23
N ALA A 106 -4.67 -9.38 -2.49
CA ALA A 106 -4.22 -10.48 -1.67
C ALA A 106 -3.07 -10.04 -0.76
N LEU A 107 -3.07 -10.49 0.48
CA LEU A 107 -2.04 -10.18 1.46
C LEU A 107 -1.97 -11.24 2.57
N SER A 108 -0.86 -11.25 3.29
CA SER A 108 -0.70 -11.88 4.60
C SER A 108 -1.00 -10.85 5.69
N PHE A 109 -2.17 -10.95 6.32
CA PHE A 109 -2.58 -10.07 7.42
C PHE A 109 -2.37 -10.77 8.76
N TYR A 110 -1.38 -10.33 9.54
CA TYR A 110 -0.95 -11.01 10.77
C TYR A 110 -0.72 -12.51 10.57
N GLY A 111 -0.03 -12.87 9.48
CA GLY A 111 0.24 -14.27 9.10
C GLY A 111 -0.92 -15.01 8.43
N LYS A 112 -2.08 -14.36 8.28
CA LYS A 112 -3.27 -14.96 7.66
C LYS A 112 -3.40 -14.51 6.21
N LEU A 113 -3.29 -15.45 5.29
CA LEU A 113 -3.49 -15.15 3.87
C LEU A 113 -4.97 -14.86 3.61
N VAL A 114 -5.25 -13.70 3.01
CA VAL A 114 -6.60 -13.25 2.72
C VAL A 114 -6.62 -12.52 1.37
N ALA A 115 -7.74 -12.64 0.65
CA ALA A 115 -8.04 -11.81 -0.50
C ALA A 115 -9.29 -10.96 -0.22
N VAL A 116 -9.21 -9.66 -0.47
CA VAL A 116 -10.27 -8.70 -0.19
C VAL A 116 -10.58 -7.84 -1.40
N ALA A 117 -11.85 -7.62 -1.70
CA ALA A 117 -12.26 -6.65 -2.69
C ALA A 117 -12.65 -5.35 -2.00
N ILE A 118 -12.09 -4.23 -2.43
CA ILE A 118 -12.29 -2.93 -1.79
C ILE A 118 -12.89 -1.95 -2.81
N SER A 119 -13.98 -1.27 -2.44
CA SER A 119 -14.41 -0.05 -3.16
C SER A 119 -13.92 1.17 -2.43
N VAL A 120 -13.33 2.05 -3.21
CA VAL A 120 -12.98 3.40 -2.80
C VAL A 120 -13.69 4.37 -3.74
N GLY A 121 -14.34 5.39 -3.19
CA GLY A 121 -14.89 6.49 -3.98
C GLY A 121 -13.75 7.31 -4.61
N SER A 122 -14.04 8.03 -5.70
CA SER A 122 -13.04 8.88 -6.36
C SER A 122 -12.43 9.94 -5.42
N ASN A 123 -13.11 10.27 -4.33
CA ASN A 123 -12.66 11.19 -3.29
C ASN A 123 -11.72 10.56 -2.26
N GLY A 124 -11.49 9.25 -2.26
CA GLY A 124 -10.68 8.51 -1.28
C GLY A 124 -11.48 7.84 -0.15
N PHE A 125 -12.80 8.01 -0.10
CA PHE A 125 -13.64 7.38 0.93
C PHE A 125 -13.76 5.88 0.68
N VAL A 126 -13.45 5.04 1.67
CA VAL A 126 -13.68 3.60 1.57
C VAL A 126 -15.17 3.30 1.70
N VAL A 127 -15.78 2.95 0.57
CA VAL A 127 -17.22 2.65 0.48
C VAL A 127 -17.52 1.25 1.00
N GLY A 128 -16.64 0.28 0.77
CA GLY A 128 -16.88 -1.08 1.25
C GLY A 128 -15.76 -2.05 1.01
N MET A 129 -15.85 -3.18 1.70
CA MET A 129 -14.89 -4.27 1.65
C MET A 129 -15.62 -5.59 1.88
N ASN A 130 -15.30 -6.60 1.07
CA ASN A 130 -15.85 -7.95 1.18
C ASN A 130 -14.73 -8.98 0.95
N ARG A 131 -14.91 -10.19 1.47
CA ARG A 131 -13.96 -11.28 1.20
C ARG A 131 -14.02 -11.68 -0.27
N SER A 132 -12.89 -12.13 -0.79
CA SER A 132 -12.77 -12.73 -2.11
C SER A 132 -12.10 -14.11 -2.02
N SER A 133 -12.10 -14.86 -3.12
CA SER A 133 -11.41 -16.14 -3.21
C SER A 133 -9.91 -15.93 -3.33
N LEU A 134 -9.16 -16.33 -2.30
CA LEU A 134 -7.70 -16.29 -2.31
C LEU A 134 -7.12 -17.17 -3.41
N ASP A 135 -7.61 -18.41 -3.55
CA ASP A 135 -7.07 -19.34 -4.55
C ASP A 135 -7.28 -18.81 -5.97
N ARG A 136 -8.47 -18.30 -6.28
CA ARG A 136 -8.73 -17.66 -7.58
C ARG A 136 -7.82 -16.47 -7.84
N CYS A 137 -7.55 -15.68 -6.80
CA CYS A 137 -6.65 -14.55 -6.87
C CYS A 137 -5.20 -14.99 -7.18
N LEU A 138 -4.71 -16.00 -6.48
CA LEU A 138 -3.35 -16.53 -6.64
C LEU A 138 -3.15 -17.23 -7.99
N GLU A 139 -4.08 -18.10 -8.38
CA GLU A 139 -4.03 -18.85 -9.64
C GLU A 139 -4.00 -17.93 -10.85
N LYS A 140 -4.85 -16.89 -10.85
CA LYS A 140 -4.93 -15.94 -11.95
C LYS A 140 -3.61 -15.18 -12.19
N ASN A 141 -2.82 -14.98 -11.13
CA ASN A 141 -1.57 -14.24 -11.19
C ASN A 141 -0.33 -15.15 -11.11
N ASN A 142 -0.52 -16.48 -11.09
CA ASN A 142 0.55 -17.48 -10.95
C ASN A 142 1.45 -17.24 -9.71
N ILE A 143 0.83 -16.90 -8.56
CA ILE A 143 1.53 -16.63 -7.31
C ILE A 143 1.33 -17.79 -6.34
N ARG A 144 2.42 -18.23 -5.70
CA ARG A 144 2.33 -19.25 -4.66
C ARG A 144 2.00 -18.63 -3.30
N ARG A 145 1.34 -19.39 -2.41
CA ARG A 145 0.92 -18.91 -1.09
C ARG A 145 2.09 -18.43 -0.21
N ASP A 146 3.22 -19.12 -0.26
CA ASP A 146 4.46 -18.75 0.44
C ASP A 146 5.05 -17.43 -0.10
N GLU A 147 5.03 -17.25 -1.42
CA GLU A 147 5.50 -16.04 -2.07
C GLU A 147 4.64 -14.81 -1.72
N LEU A 148 3.31 -14.98 -1.58
CA LEU A 148 2.44 -13.88 -1.16
C LEU A 148 2.83 -13.31 0.21
N ALA A 149 3.22 -14.17 1.16
CA ALA A 149 3.64 -13.74 2.49
C ALA A 149 4.96 -12.94 2.46
N ASP A 150 5.82 -13.18 1.47
CA ASP A 150 7.05 -12.42 1.28
C ASP A 150 6.83 -11.09 0.52
N LEU A 151 5.80 -11.02 -0.33
CA LEU A 151 5.49 -9.86 -1.15
C LEU A 151 4.58 -8.83 -0.44
N ALA A 152 3.60 -9.31 0.32
CA ALA A 152 2.47 -8.49 0.77
C ALA A 152 2.08 -8.85 2.21
N SER A 153 2.98 -8.62 3.17
CA SER A 153 2.74 -8.93 4.59
C SER A 153 2.50 -7.68 5.44
N TRP A 154 1.63 -7.82 6.43
CA TRP A 154 1.25 -6.80 7.39
C TRP A 154 1.22 -7.37 8.81
N PRO A 155 1.76 -6.67 9.84
CA PRO A 155 2.45 -5.38 9.77
C PRO A 155 3.91 -5.51 9.32
N GLU A 156 4.41 -6.75 9.22
CA GLU A 156 5.75 -7.05 8.73
C GLU A 156 5.81 -6.79 7.22
N VAL A 157 5.96 -5.53 6.84
CA VAL A 157 6.46 -5.21 5.51
C VAL A 157 7.92 -5.66 5.54
N LYS A 158 8.24 -6.78 4.88
CA LYS A 158 9.63 -7.06 4.56
C LYS A 158 10.07 -5.93 3.66
N ASP A 159 10.75 -4.94 4.25
CA ASP A 159 11.45 -3.91 3.52
C ASP A 159 12.44 -4.61 2.58
N TRP A 160 12.01 -4.86 1.34
CA TRP A 160 12.92 -5.14 0.23
C TRP A 160 13.86 -3.96 -0.03
N LEU A 161 13.67 -2.85 0.68
CA LEU A 161 14.57 -1.72 0.87
C LEU A 161 15.59 -1.98 1.99
N CYS A 162 16.30 -3.10 1.97
CA CYS A 162 17.56 -3.21 2.71
C CYS A 162 18.55 -4.18 2.06
N CYS A 163 18.97 -3.85 0.84
CA CYS A 163 20.40 -3.83 0.55
C CYS A 163 20.81 -2.35 0.48
N ASP A 164 20.77 -1.67 1.62
CA ASP A 164 21.44 -0.38 1.79
C ASP A 164 22.94 -0.69 1.61
N CYS A 165 23.47 -0.45 0.40
CA CYS A 165 24.89 -0.43 0.09
C CYS A 165 25.51 0.80 0.76
N LYS A 166 25.39 0.90 2.08
CA LYS A 166 26.05 1.88 2.94
C LYS A 166 27.22 1.25 3.67
N SER A 167 28.06 0.55 2.93
CA SER A 167 29.47 0.46 3.28
C SER A 167 30.26 1.01 2.10
N ARG A 168 30.71 2.27 2.22
CA ARG A 168 31.90 2.77 1.54
C ARG A 168 33.10 1.95 2.02
N ASN A 169 33.17 0.69 1.62
CA ASN A 169 34.38 -0.10 1.65
C ASN A 169 34.22 -1.24 0.65
N ARG A 170 35.03 -1.18 -0.40
CA ARG A 170 35.22 -2.27 -1.35
C ARG A 170 35.66 -3.50 -0.54
N GLY A 171 34.86 -4.57 -0.55
CA GLY A 171 35.34 -5.88 -0.08
C GLY A 171 34.46 -6.69 0.88
N ALA A 172 33.23 -6.29 1.20
CA ALA A 172 32.33 -7.16 1.97
C ALA A 172 31.54 -8.10 1.03
N LEU A 173 31.99 -9.36 0.96
CA LEU A 173 31.29 -10.44 0.27
C LEU A 173 29.89 -10.65 0.88
N CYS A 174 28.84 -10.41 0.09
CA CYS A 174 27.47 -10.73 0.46
C CYS A 174 27.26 -12.24 0.39
N HIS A 175 27.51 -12.96 1.48
CA HIS A 175 27.43 -14.43 1.54
C HIS A 175 26.02 -14.99 1.78
N ASN A 176 24.96 -14.19 1.70
CA ASN A 176 23.61 -14.70 1.99
C ASN A 176 22.48 -14.28 1.02
N CYS A 177 22.82 -13.89 -0.21
CA CYS A 177 21.79 -13.67 -1.23
C CYS A 177 21.45 -15.00 -1.92
N ARG A 178 20.49 -15.74 -1.36
CA ARG A 178 20.07 -17.05 -1.87
C ARG A 178 18.91 -16.95 -2.87
N HIS A 179 18.94 -16.02 -3.82
CA HIS A 179 17.92 -15.95 -4.89
C HIS A 179 18.54 -15.59 -6.26
N LYS A 180 18.21 -16.39 -7.28
CA LYS A 180 18.82 -16.47 -8.62
C LYS A 180 18.41 -15.36 -9.62
N HIS A 181 17.75 -14.28 -9.18
CA HIS A 181 17.23 -13.25 -10.09
C HIS A 181 17.58 -11.82 -9.66
N CYS A 182 18.88 -11.55 -9.51
CA CYS A 182 19.40 -10.18 -9.46
C CYS A 182 20.09 -9.89 -10.81
N THR A 183 19.31 -9.53 -11.83
CA THR A 183 19.81 -9.37 -13.22
C THR A 183 20.34 -7.97 -13.56
N ASN A 184 20.55 -7.06 -12.60
CA ASN A 184 20.91 -5.67 -12.93
C ASN A 184 22.05 -5.04 -12.10
N CYS A 185 23.17 -5.76 -11.92
CA CYS A 185 24.41 -5.17 -11.40
C CYS A 185 25.53 -5.02 -12.46
N SER A 186 25.25 -5.25 -13.73
CA SER A 186 26.26 -5.18 -14.80
C SER A 186 25.96 -3.99 -15.71
N ASN A 187 26.46 -2.79 -15.38
CA ASN A 187 26.87 -1.73 -16.31
C ASN A 187 27.16 -0.43 -15.54
N ALA A 188 28.30 -0.39 -14.86
CA ALA A 188 28.89 0.85 -14.38
C ALA A 188 30.42 0.71 -14.38
N THR A 189 31.01 0.50 -15.57
CA THR A 189 32.45 0.67 -15.78
C THR A 189 32.67 2.07 -16.36
N GLY A 190 32.97 3.01 -15.47
CA GLY A 190 33.43 4.35 -15.81
C GLY A 190 34.26 4.88 -14.65
N SER A 191 35.57 4.58 -14.69
CA SER A 191 36.54 4.97 -13.67
C SER A 191 36.63 6.50 -13.55
N PRO A 192 36.81 7.06 -12.33
CA PRO A 192 37.36 8.40 -12.20
C PRO A 192 38.88 8.29 -12.36
N ASP A 193 39.49 9.29 -13.02
CA ASP A 193 40.84 9.83 -12.80
C ASP A 193 41.37 10.45 -14.10
N SER A 194 41.26 11.77 -14.21
CA SER A 194 42.34 12.64 -14.71
C SER A 194 41.90 14.10 -14.62
N GLU A 195 42.61 14.83 -13.77
CA GLU A 195 42.70 16.28 -13.78
C GLU A 195 43.06 16.75 -15.19
N THR A 196 42.39 17.79 -15.69
CA THR A 196 42.96 18.68 -16.71
C THR A 196 42.33 20.06 -16.59
N ASN A 197 43.19 21.01 -16.26
CA ASN A 197 42.99 22.46 -16.30
C ASN A 197 42.32 22.91 -17.61
N ILE A 198 41.32 23.77 -17.49
CA ILE A 198 40.92 24.65 -18.61
C ILE A 198 40.94 26.09 -18.10
N LEU A 199 41.90 26.85 -18.66
CA LEU A 199 42.07 28.29 -18.51
C LEU A 199 40.85 29.05 -19.03
N PHE A 200 40.43 30.06 -18.26
CA PHE A 200 39.58 31.15 -18.72
C PHE A 200 40.40 32.13 -19.60
N HIS A 201 39.99 32.32 -20.85
CA HIS A 201 40.20 33.57 -21.56
C HIS A 201 38.87 34.09 -22.07
N GLY A 202 38.41 35.16 -21.41
CA GLY A 202 37.41 36.05 -21.95
C GLY A 202 38.04 36.96 -22.99
N GLN A 203 37.25 37.31 -24.00
CA GLN A 203 37.42 38.57 -24.71
C GLN A 203 36.04 39.20 -24.89
N SER A 204 35.91 40.40 -24.32
CA SER A 204 34.95 41.41 -24.72
C SER A 204 35.71 42.43 -25.55
N THR A 205 35.27 42.61 -26.80
CA THR A 205 34.94 43.85 -27.54
C THR A 205 34.99 43.55 -29.02
#